data_AF-A0A8C1LY72-F1
#
_entry.id   AF-A0A8C1LY72-F1
#
_cell.length_a   1.000
_cell.length_b   1.000
_cell.length_c   1.000
_cell.angle_alpha   90.00
_cell.angle_beta   90.00
_cell.angle_gamma   90.00
#
_symmetry.space_group_name_H-M   'P 1'
#
loop_
_entity.id
_entity.type
_entity.pdbx_description
1 polymer ?
#
loop_
_entity_poly.entity_id
_entity_poly.type
_entity_poly.pdbx_seq_one_letter_code
_entity_poly.pdbx_strand_id
1 'polypeptide(L)'
;MKLYVSSLCKPRETLVKVEDEFPEVMHRRIFPSCVPLQRCGGCCSDEATLCVNVSSYTTVLQFMQLNEENIELSFVEHSQCQCRFRDQL
;
A
#
# COMPACT_ATOMS: atom_id res chain seq x y z
N MET A 1 6.80 12.52 -23.88
CA MET A 1 5.53 12.52 -23.11
C MET A 1 5.29 11.25 -22.26
N LYS A 2 5.91 10.09 -22.56
CA LYS A 2 5.75 8.84 -21.78
C LYS A 2 6.18 8.95 -20.30
N LEU A 3 7.25 9.71 -20.03
CA LEU A 3 7.75 9.94 -18.67
C LEU A 3 6.71 10.59 -17.76
N TYR A 4 5.99 11.60 -18.27
CA TYR A 4 4.94 12.28 -17.53
C TYR A 4 3.82 11.32 -17.13
N VAL A 5 3.26 10.55 -18.07
CA VAL A 5 2.19 9.59 -17.80
C VAL A 5 2.63 8.48 -16.83
N SER A 6 3.91 8.09 -16.89
CA SER A 6 4.48 7.12 -15.96
C SER A 6 4.80 7.69 -14.59
N SER A 7 4.91 9.01 -14.41
CA SER A 7 5.22 9.66 -13.13
C SER A 7 3.99 10.20 -12.42
N LEU A 8 2.85 10.36 -13.10
CA LEU A 8 1.59 10.83 -12.50
C LEU A 8 1.17 10.04 -11.25
N CYS A 9 0.55 10.76 -10.31
CA CYS A 9 -0.10 10.20 -9.12
C CYS A 9 -1.19 9.20 -9.51
N LYS A 10 -0.97 7.90 -9.21
CA LYS A 10 -1.92 6.82 -9.49
C LYS A 10 -1.65 5.61 -8.57
N PRO A 11 -2.59 4.67 -8.45
CA PRO A 11 -2.33 3.37 -7.82
C PRO A 11 -1.20 2.63 -8.55
N ARG A 12 -0.27 2.09 -7.78
CA ARG A 12 0.88 1.31 -8.27
C ARG A 12 1.12 0.14 -7.35
N GLU A 13 1.51 -0.97 -7.94
CA GLU A 13 2.00 -2.12 -7.20
C GLU A 13 3.26 -1.73 -6.42
N THR A 14 3.19 -1.89 -5.10
CA THR A 14 4.25 -1.60 -4.15
C THR A 14 4.38 -2.78 -3.22
N LEU A 15 5.61 -3.25 -2.98
CA LEU A 15 5.87 -4.28 -1.99
C LEU A 15 5.81 -3.67 -0.61
N VAL A 16 4.85 -4.13 0.18
CA VAL A 16 4.66 -3.70 1.57
C VAL A 16 5.07 -4.86 2.47
N LYS A 17 5.86 -4.56 3.50
CA LYS A 17 6.23 -5.56 4.49
C LYS A 17 5.05 -5.78 5.43
N VAL A 18 4.79 -7.05 5.74
CA VAL A 18 3.68 -7.44 6.62
C VAL A 18 3.88 -6.87 8.03
N GLU A 19 5.12 -6.86 8.51
CA GLU A 19 5.50 -6.39 9.85
C GLU A 19 5.24 -4.88 10.06
N ASP A 20 5.36 -4.08 9.00
CA ASP A 20 5.14 -2.62 9.07
C ASP A 20 3.65 -2.28 9.22
N GLU A 21 2.76 -3.11 8.66
CA GLU A 21 1.31 -2.92 8.71
C GLU A 21 0.67 -3.60 9.94
N PHE A 22 1.28 -4.70 10.40
CA PHE A 22 0.80 -5.50 11.53
C PHE A 22 1.93 -5.73 12.54
N PRO A 23 2.23 -4.74 13.41
CA PRO A 23 3.29 -4.88 14.41
C PRO A 23 3.10 -6.08 15.35
N GLU A 24 1.86 -6.53 15.56
CA GLU A 24 1.53 -7.69 16.39
C GLU A 24 2.07 -9.02 15.82
N VAL A 25 2.36 -9.08 14.52
CA VAL A 25 2.92 -10.26 13.88
C VAL A 25 4.43 -10.19 13.68
N MET A 26 5.10 -9.08 14.07
CA MET A 26 6.55 -8.91 14.00
C MET A 26 7.34 -10.07 14.62
N HIS A 27 6.85 -10.63 15.71
CA HIS A 27 7.52 -11.73 16.42
C HIS A 27 7.20 -13.11 15.85
N ARG A 28 6.25 -13.21 14.91
CA ARG A 28 5.80 -14.46 14.31
C ARG A 28 6.59 -14.72 13.02
N ARG A 29 6.93 -15.99 12.77
CA ARG A 29 7.51 -16.39 11.48
C ARG A 29 6.40 -16.61 10.46
N ILE A 30 6.12 -15.57 9.69
CA ILE A 30 5.12 -15.55 8.63
C ILE A 30 5.77 -15.57 7.25
N PHE A 31 5.18 -16.32 6.33
CA PHE A 31 5.59 -16.38 4.94
C PHE A 31 4.39 -16.18 3.99
N PRO A 32 4.50 -15.28 2.98
CA PRO A 32 5.62 -14.37 2.70
C PRO A 32 5.71 -13.19 3.70
N SER A 33 6.89 -12.55 3.82
CA SER A 33 7.08 -11.37 4.70
C SER A 33 6.77 -10.03 4.03
N CYS A 34 6.56 -10.04 2.70
CA CYS A 34 6.11 -8.89 1.93
C CYS A 34 5.04 -9.32 0.93
N VAL A 35 4.11 -8.40 0.64
CA VAL A 35 3.03 -8.63 -0.32
C VAL A 35 2.91 -7.46 -1.30
N PRO A 36 2.59 -7.73 -2.58
CA PRO A 36 2.30 -6.68 -3.55
C PRO A 36 0.92 -6.10 -3.26
N LEU A 37 0.85 -4.78 -3.04
CA LEU A 37 -0.40 -4.05 -2.84
C LEU A 37 -0.45 -2.83 -3.75
N GLN A 38 -1.66 -2.43 -4.15
CA GLN A 38 -1.87 -1.14 -4.81
C GLN A 38 -1.76 -0.01 -3.78
N ARG A 39 -0.75 0.84 -3.92
CA ARG A 39 -0.55 2.05 -3.11
C ARG A 39 -0.45 3.28 -4.01
N CYS A 40 -0.82 4.43 -3.48
CA CYS A 40 -0.74 5.69 -4.22
C CYS A 40 0.73 6.08 -4.36
N GLY A 41 1.18 6.25 -5.59
CA GLY A 41 2.56 6.63 -5.88
C GLY A 41 2.70 7.44 -7.17
N GLY A 42 3.84 8.09 -7.30
CA GLY A 42 4.11 9.07 -8.35
C GLY A 42 4.27 10.47 -7.77
N CYS A 43 4.44 11.45 -8.65
CA CYS A 43 4.58 12.85 -8.30
C CYS A 43 3.35 13.66 -8.73
N CYS A 44 3.12 14.73 -7.99
CA CYS A 44 2.19 15.79 -8.36
C CYS A 44 3.00 16.94 -9.00
N SER A 45 2.32 17.78 -9.79
CA SER A 45 2.97 18.90 -10.48
C SER A 45 3.33 20.05 -9.54
N ASP A 46 2.66 20.15 -8.40
CA ASP A 46 2.88 21.17 -7.38
C ASP A 46 3.49 20.54 -6.12
N GLU A 47 4.60 21.09 -5.64
CA GLU A 47 5.32 20.63 -4.46
C GLU A 47 4.51 20.79 -3.16
N ALA A 48 3.54 21.70 -3.14
CA ALA A 48 2.60 21.88 -2.04
C ALA A 48 1.54 20.76 -1.97
N THR A 49 1.47 19.91 -2.99
CA THR A 49 0.50 18.80 -3.06
C THR A 49 1.15 17.45 -2.83
N LEU A 50 0.40 16.55 -2.18
CA LEU A 50 0.80 15.16 -1.95
C LEU A 50 -0.15 14.22 -2.69
N CYS A 51 0.40 13.12 -3.19
CA CYS A 51 -0.36 12.04 -3.80
C CYS A 51 -0.99 11.18 -2.71
N VAL A 52 -2.32 11.25 -2.56
CA VAL A 52 -3.07 10.57 -1.51
C VAL A 52 -4.18 9.70 -2.09
N ASN A 53 -4.63 8.71 -1.33
CA ASN A 53 -5.80 7.92 -1.68
C ASN A 53 -7.08 8.71 -1.43
N VAL A 54 -8.02 8.57 -2.37
CA VAL A 54 -9.39 9.10 -2.25
C VAL A 54 -10.40 7.96 -2.09
N SER A 55 -10.04 6.78 -2.58
CA SER A 55 -10.81 5.55 -2.38
C SER A 55 -9.85 4.38 -2.16
N SER A 56 -10.27 3.47 -1.30
CA SER A 56 -9.56 2.24 -0.96
C SER A 56 -10.54 1.10 -0.74
N TYR A 57 -10.03 -0.12 -0.82
CA TYR A 57 -10.75 -1.34 -0.48
C TYR A 57 -9.86 -2.24 0.36
N THR A 58 -10.48 -3.15 1.10
CA THR A 58 -9.77 -4.12 1.93
C THR A 58 -9.65 -5.44 1.18
N THR A 59 -8.42 -5.95 1.10
CA THR A 59 -8.10 -7.28 0.54
C THR A 59 -7.64 -8.17 1.68
N VAL A 60 -8.28 -9.33 1.84
CA VAL A 60 -7.85 -10.35 2.80
C VAL A 60 -6.88 -11.29 2.11
N LEU A 61 -5.70 -11.47 2.70
CA LEU A 61 -4.65 -12.36 2.21
C LEU A 61 -4.35 -13.43 3.26
N GLN A 62 -4.09 -14.65 2.77
CA GLN A 62 -3.71 -15.79 3.61
C GLN A 62 -2.19 -15.93 3.67
N PHE A 63 -1.69 -16.19 4.88
CA PHE A 63 -0.28 -16.38 5.14
C PHE A 63 -0.01 -17.68 5.89
N MET A 64 1.14 -18.28 5.58
CA MET A 64 1.61 -19.45 6.29
C MET A 64 2.39 -19.01 7.52
N GLN A 65 2.01 -19.52 8.68
CA GLN A 65 2.76 -19.36 9.91
C GLN A 65 3.52 -20.64 10.22
N LEU A 66 4.84 -20.53 10.46
CA LEU A 66 5.65 -21.72 10.72
C LEU A 66 5.29 -22.31 12.09
N ASN A 67 4.96 -23.61 12.11
CA ASN A 67 4.58 -24.39 13.30
C ASN A 67 3.23 -23.98 13.95
N GLU A 68 2.41 -23.19 13.26
CA GLU A 68 1.07 -22.78 13.71
C GLU A 68 0.07 -22.87 12.55
N GLU A 69 -1.19 -22.51 12.80
CA GLU A 69 -2.21 -22.44 11.76
C GLU A 69 -1.99 -21.24 10.83
N ASN A 70 -2.48 -21.37 9.59
CA ASN A 70 -2.46 -20.26 8.65
C ASN A 70 -3.30 -19.09 9.18
N ILE A 71 -2.85 -17.88 8.91
CA ILE A 71 -3.51 -16.66 9.37
C ILE A 71 -4.01 -15.84 8.19
N GLU A 72 -5.09 -15.11 8.41
CA GLU A 72 -5.65 -14.16 7.46
C GLU A 72 -5.38 -12.74 7.95
N LEU A 73 -4.81 -11.92 7.07
CA LEU A 73 -4.51 -10.52 7.34
C LEU A 73 -5.21 -9.64 6.30
N SER A 74 -5.76 -8.53 6.76
CA SER A 74 -6.62 -7.63 5.97
C SER A 74 -5.87 -6.36 5.58
N PHE A 75 -5.40 -6.28 4.34
CA PHE A 75 -4.65 -5.14 3.85
C PHE A 75 -5.53 -4.09 3.17
N VAL A 76 -5.14 -2.82 3.28
CA VAL A 76 -5.77 -1.73 2.54
C VAL A 76 -5.05 -1.50 1.22
N GLU A 77 -5.80 -1.58 0.12
CA GLU A 77 -5.37 -1.25 -1.22
C GLU A 77 -6.03 0.03 -1.73
N HIS A 78 -5.27 0.86 -2.43
CA HIS A 78 -5.73 2.13 -2.95
C HIS A 78 -6.30 1.92 -4.36
N SER A 79 -7.60 2.20 -4.55
CA SER A 79 -8.25 2.10 -5.86
C SER A 79 -8.21 3.41 -6.65
N GLN A 80 -8.16 4.56 -5.94
CA GLN A 80 -8.11 5.88 -6.58
C GLN A 80 -7.20 6.82 -5.81
N CYS A 81 -6.35 7.55 -6.54
CA CYS A 81 -5.40 8.52 -6.00
C CYS A 81 -5.62 9.91 -6.62
N GLN A 82 -5.40 10.96 -5.83
CA GLN A 82 -5.42 12.35 -6.29
C GLN A 82 -4.33 13.17 -5.59
N CYS A 83 -3.92 14.25 -6.24
CA CYS A 83 -3.07 15.26 -5.62
C CYS A 83 -3.94 16.18 -4.76
N ARG A 84 -3.66 16.25 -3.46
CA ARG A 84 -4.34 17.14 -2.51
C ARG A 84 -3.33 18.02 -1.80
N PHE A 85 -3.73 19.23 -1.42
CA PHE A 85 -2.87 20.11 -0.64
C PHE A 85 -2.66 19.52 0.75
N ARG A 86 -1.44 19.68 1.28
CA ARG A 86 -1.08 19.20 2.61
C ARG A 86 -2.01 19.74 3.70
N ASP A 87 -2.45 20.99 3.56
CA ASP A 87 -3.32 21.67 4.51
C ASP A 87 -4.75 21.12 4.56
N GLN A 88 -5.09 20.16 3.69
CA GLN A 88 -6.42 19.54 3.56
C GLN A 88 -6.43 18.05 3.97
N LEU A 89 -5.33 17.54 4.53
CA LEU A 89 -5.14 16.14 4.92
C LEU A 89 -5.19 15.93 6.43
#